data_AF-F0Z7A8-F1
#
_entry.id   AF-F0Z7A8-F1
#
_cell.length_a   1.000
_cell.length_b   1.000
_cell.length_c   1.000
_cell.angle_alpha   90.00
_cell.angle_beta   90.00
_cell.angle_gamma   90.00
#
_symmetry.space_group_name_H-M   'P 1'
#
loop_
_entity.id
_entity.type
_entity.pdbx_description
1 polymer ?
#
loop_
_entity_poly.entity_id
_entity_poly.type
_entity_poly.pdbx_seq_one_letter_code
_entity_poly.pdbx_strand_id
1 'polypeptide(L)'
;MENEKINNNNNSNNNKIVKFKYGCDQVIEFGSTVHELLNQIEKENITTTLPICLDDGSIGGGGLLVKERDYTLPMVSFAVCMKNASKFLDETLFSIVLQTYRGPLELSIFDDASTDTSIEVVLKWLPVFKYFNICLVLSSGKGSETHHHNMKEYIEIIEEFKKKYNISTKEEVTTKDEEEKEIVTLLSGGVGYARNQAIKYSHGEYLCILDADDVMFRERVESQYQECKKDLDCIVGSNFIRIPEGSSARYTDWCNRLSDEQLFLHQYREVSIIQPTWFYHRTLFLKNGEYIEALKLNENINDNNNNSNNINNNNNETDNKKFYIMGSNDNCLQYKHKNQDKHIEKYKESQKKLIKDISSSGAKAIPEDLIFFNRHLDKGGKLRKAKIESIVNISSNQEKEKTEQDDATENEDEQCNGNKKLKIIKNEPLLVYRYHENNLSSQIHKHMLMKVRIEYLERRVLSKWSSFTIWGAGKDGKKFFTLLSDSSKKKVTAFCDVDKNKIGQKYNAAYTPYSVPIIHFSQAKPPLVICVALDRSNGEFENNLNSLNLKEGTEYWHFN
;
A
#
# COMPACT_ATOMS: atom_id res chain seq x y z
N MET A 1 -19.44 -4.47 48.13
CA MET A 1 -20.27 -3.35 48.64
C MET A 1 -19.76 -2.13 47.90
N GLU A 2 -20.44 -1.52 46.94
CA GLU A 2 -21.87 -1.49 46.63
C GLU A 2 -22.15 -1.91 45.17
N ASN A 3 -23.24 -2.65 45.03
CA ASN A 3 -23.89 -2.99 43.77
C ASN A 3 -24.89 -1.88 43.45
N GLU A 4 -24.81 -1.26 42.27
CA GLU A 4 -25.95 -0.51 41.71
C GLU A 4 -26.46 -1.18 40.42
N LYS A 5 -27.50 -1.99 40.67
CA LYS A 5 -28.68 -2.30 39.86
C LYS A 5 -28.64 -1.91 38.37
N ILE A 6 -28.46 -2.93 37.54
CA ILE A 6 -28.96 -2.98 36.16
C ILE A 6 -30.48 -3.04 36.23
N ASN A 7 -31.15 -1.93 35.89
CA ASN A 7 -32.58 -1.92 35.59
C ASN A 7 -32.78 -2.37 34.14
N ASN A 8 -33.37 -3.54 33.97
CA ASN A 8 -33.96 -3.98 32.72
C ASN A 8 -35.17 -3.11 32.38
N ASN A 9 -35.09 -2.36 31.29
CA ASN A 9 -36.25 -1.95 30.51
C ASN A 9 -35.94 -2.16 29.03
N ASN A 10 -36.45 -3.26 28.49
CA ASN A 10 -36.61 -3.47 27.06
C ASN A 10 -37.74 -2.58 26.56
N ASN A 11 -37.44 -1.61 25.69
CA ASN A 11 -38.20 -1.40 24.45
C ASN A 11 -37.60 -0.32 23.53
N SER A 12 -37.38 -0.74 22.29
CA SER A 12 -37.33 0.02 21.03
C SER A 12 -36.12 0.92 20.72
N ASN A 13 -35.57 0.67 19.51
CA ASN A 13 -34.61 1.45 18.73
C ASN A 13 -33.19 1.57 19.30
N ASN A 14 -32.39 0.53 19.03
CA ASN A 14 -30.93 0.64 18.98
C ASN A 14 -30.52 1.56 17.83
N ASN A 15 -30.60 2.87 18.05
CA ASN A 15 -29.94 3.88 17.23
C ASN A 15 -28.43 3.65 17.34
N LYS A 16 -27.81 3.15 16.27
CA LYS A 16 -26.35 3.06 16.17
C LYS A 16 -25.79 4.48 16.05
N ILE A 17 -25.49 5.10 17.19
CA ILE A 17 -24.66 6.30 17.24
C ILE A 17 -23.22 5.85 16.93
N VAL A 18 -22.69 6.23 15.76
CA VAL A 18 -21.28 6.00 15.43
C VAL A 18 -20.46 7.11 16.08
N LYS A 19 -19.71 6.75 17.13
CA LYS A 19 -18.83 7.67 17.87
C LYS A 19 -17.40 7.49 17.38
N PHE A 20 -16.84 8.53 16.77
CA PHE A 20 -15.44 8.55 16.35
C PHE A 20 -14.60 9.03 17.53
N LYS A 21 -13.85 8.14 18.17
CA LYS A 21 -12.87 8.50 19.19
C LYS A 21 -11.47 8.33 18.59
N TYR A 22 -10.87 9.44 18.18
CA TYR A 22 -9.49 9.47 17.67
C TYR A 22 -8.70 10.56 18.41
N GLY A 23 -7.87 10.18 19.38
CA GLY A 23 -6.73 10.98 19.87
C GLY A 23 -6.97 12.42 20.33
N CYS A 24 -8.20 12.91 20.35
CA CYS A 24 -8.63 14.23 20.79
C CYS A 24 -10.00 14.09 21.48
N ASP A 25 -10.30 14.98 22.42
CA ASP A 25 -11.48 14.90 23.29
C ASP A 25 -12.81 15.23 22.60
N GLN A 26 -12.83 15.39 21.26
CA GLN A 26 -14.04 15.68 20.50
C GLN A 26 -14.45 14.51 19.62
N VAL A 27 -15.68 14.04 19.86
CA VAL A 27 -16.37 13.01 19.08
C VAL A 27 -17.25 13.71 18.06
N ILE A 28 -17.03 13.48 16.76
CA ILE A 28 -18.07 13.79 15.78
C ILE A 28 -19.14 12.70 15.91
N GLU A 29 -20.32 13.11 16.37
CA GLU A 29 -21.49 12.24 16.39
C GLU A 29 -22.17 12.32 15.03
N PHE A 30 -22.28 11.18 14.35
CA PHE A 30 -23.08 11.11 13.13
C PHE A 30 -24.55 11.21 13.50
N GLY A 31 -25.29 12.03 12.76
CA GLY A 31 -26.73 11.86 12.66
C GLY A 31 -27.05 10.40 12.36
N SER A 32 -28.12 9.87 12.95
CA SER A 32 -28.54 8.47 12.76
C SER A 32 -28.93 8.15 11.31
N THR A 33 -29.05 9.18 10.46
CA THR A 33 -29.32 9.09 9.03
C THR A 33 -28.48 10.08 8.21
N VAL A 34 -28.26 9.78 6.93
CA VAL A 34 -27.62 10.70 5.96
C VAL A 34 -28.39 12.03 5.87
N HIS A 35 -29.72 11.99 6.01
CA HIS A 35 -30.54 13.19 6.01
C HIS A 35 -30.28 14.07 7.23
N GLU A 36 -30.10 13.48 8.42
CA GLU A 36 -29.69 14.22 9.62
C GLU A 36 -28.30 14.82 9.45
N LEU A 37 -27.34 14.07 8.88
CA LEU A 37 -26.00 14.58 8.58
C LEU A 37 -26.05 15.79 7.64
N LEU A 38 -26.81 15.72 6.54
CA LEU A 38 -26.98 16.85 5.62
C LEU A 38 -27.62 18.07 6.29
N ASN A 39 -28.69 17.85 7.08
CA ASN A 39 -29.33 18.92 7.81
C ASN A 39 -28.39 19.55 8.85
N GLN A 40 -27.57 18.77 9.53
CA GLN A 40 -26.55 19.25 10.46
C GLN A 40 -25.48 20.07 9.72
N ILE A 41 -24.94 19.55 8.60
CA ILE A 41 -23.98 20.26 7.75
C ILE A 41 -24.54 21.61 7.30
N GLU A 42 -25.79 21.66 6.83
CA GLU A 42 -26.44 22.87 6.35
C GLU A 42 -26.77 23.88 7.45
N LYS A 43 -27.16 23.42 8.63
CA LYS A 43 -27.56 24.29 9.75
C LYS A 43 -26.39 24.82 10.55
N GLU A 44 -25.40 23.98 10.82
CA GLU A 44 -24.32 24.29 11.78
C GLU A 44 -23.08 24.83 11.08
N ASN A 45 -23.09 24.93 9.74
CA ASN A 45 -21.95 25.37 8.94
C ASN A 45 -20.67 24.61 9.38
N ILE A 46 -20.84 23.29 9.60
CA ILE A 46 -19.93 22.49 10.44
C ILE A 46 -18.51 22.61 9.90
N THR A 47 -17.69 23.30 10.67
CA THR A 47 -16.25 23.19 10.59
C THR A 47 -15.85 21.91 11.31
N THR A 48 -15.53 20.85 10.60
CA THR A 48 -15.19 19.57 11.24
C THR A 48 -13.74 19.62 11.76
N THR A 49 -13.56 19.19 13.00
CA THR A 49 -12.25 19.00 13.66
C THR A 49 -12.05 17.52 13.94
N LEU A 50 -11.62 16.75 12.94
CA LEU A 50 -11.03 15.42 13.14
C LEU A 50 -9.83 15.24 12.20
N PRO A 51 -8.65 14.85 12.71
CA PRO A 51 -7.90 15.67 13.65
C PRO A 51 -6.53 16.06 13.06
N ILE A 52 -6.23 17.36 13.13
CA ILE A 52 -4.89 17.81 13.51
C ILE A 52 -5.11 18.60 14.80
N CYS A 53 -4.69 18.03 15.93
CA CYS A 53 -4.34 18.82 17.10
C CYS A 53 -2.89 19.24 16.87
N LEU A 54 -2.62 20.54 16.72
CA LEU A 54 -1.27 21.05 16.85
C LEU A 54 -0.97 21.14 18.35
N ASP A 55 0.23 20.69 18.75
CA ASP A 55 0.65 20.49 20.16
C ASP A 55 0.58 21.73 21.08
N ASP A 56 0.23 22.90 20.56
CA ASP A 56 0.21 24.16 21.31
C ASP A 56 -1.15 24.50 21.94
N GLY A 57 -2.15 23.62 21.84
CA GLY A 57 -3.48 23.88 22.38
C GLY A 57 -4.21 25.02 21.67
N SER A 58 -3.69 25.50 20.54
CA SER A 58 -4.44 26.38 19.66
C SER A 58 -5.48 25.55 18.91
N ILE A 59 -6.75 25.94 19.05
CA ILE A 59 -7.81 25.47 18.17
C ILE A 59 -7.50 26.08 16.80
N GLY A 60 -6.76 25.35 15.97
CA GLY A 60 -6.72 25.63 14.54
C GLY A 60 -8.16 25.63 14.05
N GLY A 61 -8.67 26.81 13.69
CA GLY A 61 -10.06 27.05 13.34
C GLY A 61 -10.58 25.95 12.42
N GLY A 62 -11.76 25.42 12.75
CA GLY A 62 -12.23 24.18 12.16
C GLY A 62 -12.25 24.22 10.63
N GLY A 63 -12.05 23.05 10.03
CA GLY A 63 -11.89 22.93 8.59
C GLY A 63 -13.17 23.23 7.83
N LEU A 64 -13.13 24.21 6.93
CA LEU A 64 -14.24 24.46 6.00
C LEU A 64 -14.39 23.26 5.05
N LEU A 65 -15.59 22.67 5.04
CA LEU A 65 -15.98 21.69 4.03
C LEU A 65 -15.92 22.32 2.63
N VAL A 66 -15.30 21.62 1.68
CA VAL A 66 -15.13 22.11 0.31
C VAL A 66 -16.36 21.79 -0.52
N LYS A 67 -17.28 22.76 -0.64
CA LYS A 67 -18.44 22.63 -1.53
C LYS A 67 -18.13 23.06 -2.95
N GLU A 68 -17.61 24.27 -3.13
CA GLU A 68 -17.17 24.76 -4.43
C GLU A 68 -15.81 24.15 -4.80
N ARG A 69 -15.73 23.64 -6.02
CA ARG A 69 -14.53 23.01 -6.60
C ARG A 69 -13.91 23.93 -7.64
N ASP A 70 -12.59 23.94 -7.72
CA ASP A 70 -11.82 24.60 -8.76
C ASP A 70 -11.54 23.62 -9.89
N TYR A 71 -12.31 23.72 -10.97
CA TYR A 71 -12.17 22.83 -12.13
C TYR A 71 -11.01 23.20 -13.07
N THR A 72 -10.16 24.17 -12.70
CA THR A 72 -8.86 24.37 -13.36
C THR A 72 -7.78 23.42 -12.84
N LEU A 73 -8.00 22.83 -11.65
CA LEU A 73 -7.16 21.80 -11.09
C LEU A 73 -7.51 20.41 -11.66
N PRO A 74 -6.54 19.49 -11.71
CA PRO A 74 -6.77 18.17 -12.26
C PRO A 74 -7.70 17.34 -11.38
N MET A 75 -8.46 16.43 -12.00
CA MET A 75 -9.36 15.56 -11.26
C MET A 75 -8.60 14.44 -10.53
N VAL A 76 -8.99 14.17 -9.28
CA VAL A 76 -8.47 13.04 -8.49
C VAL A 76 -9.57 11.99 -8.35
N SER A 77 -9.26 10.74 -8.73
CA SER A 77 -10.14 9.61 -8.51
C SER A 77 -9.69 8.77 -7.33
N PHE A 78 -10.56 8.59 -6.34
CA PHE A 78 -10.44 7.56 -5.32
C PHE A 78 -10.77 6.20 -5.95
N ALA A 79 -9.81 5.29 -6.02
CA ALA A 79 -10.02 3.92 -6.49
C ALA A 79 -10.23 3.00 -5.28
N VAL A 80 -11.48 2.60 -5.06
CA VAL A 80 -11.91 1.83 -3.88
C VAL A 80 -12.37 0.43 -4.27
N CYS A 81 -11.73 -0.57 -3.68
CA CYS A 81 -12.14 -1.97 -3.79
C CYS A 81 -13.08 -2.31 -2.63
N MET A 82 -14.29 -2.75 -2.92
CA MET A 82 -15.31 -3.01 -1.91
C MET A 82 -15.70 -4.49 -1.90
N LYS A 83 -15.70 -5.10 -0.71
CA LYS A 83 -16.27 -6.43 -0.48
C LYS A 83 -16.70 -6.59 0.97
N ASN A 84 -18.01 -6.67 1.21
CA ASN A 84 -18.58 -6.81 2.56
C ASN A 84 -18.09 -5.74 3.55
N ALA A 85 -18.07 -4.48 3.12
CA ALA A 85 -17.53 -3.35 3.86
C ALA A 85 -18.60 -2.51 4.58
N SER A 86 -19.87 -2.93 4.60
CA SER A 86 -21.01 -2.17 5.13
C SER A 86 -20.78 -1.60 6.54
N LYS A 87 -19.98 -2.28 7.36
CA LYS A 87 -19.64 -1.86 8.73
C LYS A 87 -18.72 -0.64 8.79
N PHE A 88 -17.90 -0.41 7.78
CA PHE A 88 -16.82 0.59 7.78
C PHE A 88 -17.06 1.73 6.79
N LEU A 89 -17.88 1.49 5.76
CA LEU A 89 -18.09 2.42 4.65
C LEU A 89 -18.48 3.83 5.09
N ASP A 90 -19.35 4.00 6.09
CA ASP A 90 -19.72 5.35 6.54
C ASP A 90 -18.49 6.18 6.97
N GLU A 91 -17.51 5.57 7.64
CA GLU A 91 -16.27 6.22 8.06
C GLU A 91 -15.39 6.60 6.85
N THR A 92 -15.24 5.64 5.92
CA THR A 92 -14.45 5.80 4.71
C THR A 92 -15.03 6.88 3.79
N LEU A 93 -16.34 6.81 3.50
CA LEU A 93 -17.05 7.74 2.64
C LEU A 93 -17.08 9.16 3.23
N PHE A 94 -17.18 9.29 4.55
CA PHE A 94 -17.07 10.59 5.20
C PHE A 94 -15.67 11.19 5.02
N SER A 95 -14.61 10.39 5.17
CA SER A 95 -13.23 10.88 5.01
C SER A 95 -12.91 11.40 3.60
N ILE A 96 -13.65 10.94 2.59
CA ILE A 96 -13.59 11.45 1.21
C ILE A 96 -14.20 12.86 1.12
N VAL A 97 -15.35 13.08 1.76
CA VAL A 97 -16.03 14.38 1.79
C VAL A 97 -15.16 15.45 2.49
N LEU A 98 -14.40 15.05 3.51
CA LEU A 98 -13.57 15.97 4.29
C LEU A 98 -12.32 16.49 3.57
N GLN A 99 -11.98 15.99 2.38
CA GLN A 99 -10.73 16.34 1.71
C GLN A 99 -10.63 17.84 1.41
N THR A 100 -9.46 18.41 1.74
CA THR A 100 -9.12 19.83 1.57
C THR A 100 -8.79 20.22 0.13
N TYR A 101 -8.50 19.23 -0.73
CA TYR A 101 -8.22 19.42 -2.14
C TYR A 101 -9.37 20.14 -2.83
N ARG A 102 -9.07 21.23 -3.53
CA ARG A 102 -10.09 22.07 -4.17
C ARG A 102 -10.48 21.60 -5.57
N GLY A 103 -9.64 20.80 -6.22
CA GLY A 103 -9.93 20.29 -7.55
C GLY A 103 -11.08 19.26 -7.59
N PRO A 104 -11.48 18.84 -8.79
CA PRO A 104 -12.57 17.89 -8.99
C PRO A 104 -12.24 16.53 -8.34
N LEU A 105 -13.25 15.91 -7.72
CA LEU A 105 -13.11 14.63 -7.04
C LEU A 105 -14.08 13.60 -7.63
N GLU A 106 -13.58 12.39 -7.84
CA GLU A 106 -14.35 11.23 -8.26
C GLU A 106 -14.13 10.07 -7.30
N LEU A 107 -15.19 9.43 -6.84
CA LEU A 107 -15.17 8.20 -6.09
C LEU A 107 -15.53 7.04 -7.03
N SER A 108 -14.54 6.24 -7.40
CA SER A 108 -14.74 5.03 -8.19
C SER A 108 -14.68 3.79 -7.31
N ILE A 109 -15.84 3.18 -7.10
CA ILE A 109 -16.01 1.96 -6.30
C ILE A 109 -16.29 0.79 -7.24
N PHE A 110 -15.51 -0.28 -7.07
CA PHE A 110 -15.86 -1.58 -7.61
C PHE A 110 -16.27 -2.53 -6.48
N ASP A 111 -17.51 -3.01 -6.53
CA ASP A 111 -18.04 -4.04 -5.64
C ASP A 111 -17.64 -5.45 -6.16
N ASP A 112 -16.79 -6.12 -5.40
CA ASP A 112 -16.30 -7.47 -5.72
C ASP A 112 -17.25 -8.56 -5.22
N ALA A 113 -18.52 -8.44 -5.61
CA ALA A 113 -19.64 -9.30 -5.25
C ALA A 113 -19.87 -9.36 -3.72
N SER A 114 -20.19 -8.21 -3.13
CA SER A 114 -20.62 -8.15 -1.73
C SER A 114 -21.93 -8.93 -1.53
N THR A 115 -22.03 -9.57 -0.38
CA THR A 115 -23.20 -10.33 0.07
C THR A 115 -23.93 -9.66 1.23
N ASP A 116 -23.42 -8.52 1.70
CA ASP A 116 -24.01 -7.69 2.74
C ASP A 116 -24.64 -6.41 2.15
N THR A 117 -25.01 -5.46 2.99
CA THR A 117 -25.66 -4.20 2.58
C THR A 117 -24.68 -3.13 2.08
N SER A 118 -23.46 -3.49 1.62
CA SER A 118 -22.43 -2.51 1.22
C SER A 118 -22.90 -1.57 0.11
N ILE A 119 -23.50 -2.10 -0.95
CA ILE A 119 -24.04 -1.30 -2.06
C ILE A 119 -25.11 -0.33 -1.57
N GLU A 120 -26.02 -0.79 -0.69
CA GLU A 120 -27.08 0.06 -0.13
C GLU A 120 -26.52 1.22 0.70
N VAL A 121 -25.42 1.00 1.43
CA VAL A 121 -24.73 2.07 2.17
C VAL A 121 -24.20 3.12 1.19
N VAL A 122 -23.48 2.72 0.15
CA VAL A 122 -22.95 3.66 -0.87
C VAL A 122 -24.08 4.49 -1.50
N LEU A 123 -25.18 3.84 -1.89
CA LEU A 123 -26.32 4.52 -2.51
C LEU A 123 -26.97 5.55 -1.58
N LYS A 124 -27.00 5.30 -0.26
CA LYS A 124 -27.50 6.28 0.73
C LYS A 124 -26.65 7.56 0.78
N TRP A 125 -25.36 7.49 0.44
CA TRP A 125 -24.44 8.64 0.43
C TRP A 125 -24.51 9.48 -0.86
N LEU A 126 -25.20 9.01 -1.90
CA LEU A 126 -25.30 9.72 -3.17
C LEU A 126 -25.75 11.19 -3.04
N PRO A 127 -26.76 11.55 -2.22
CA PRO A 127 -27.14 12.95 -2.02
C PRO A 127 -26.01 13.81 -1.42
N VAL A 128 -25.18 13.23 -0.54
CA VAL A 128 -24.02 13.91 0.06
C VAL A 128 -22.95 14.17 -1.00
N PHE A 129 -22.63 13.17 -1.82
CA PHE A 129 -21.67 13.35 -2.91
C PHE A 129 -22.13 14.42 -3.91
N LYS A 130 -23.42 14.42 -4.26
CA LYS A 130 -24.01 15.50 -5.07
C LYS A 130 -23.85 16.87 -4.41
N TYR A 131 -24.12 16.99 -3.11
CA TYR A 131 -23.99 18.25 -2.38
C TYR A 131 -22.55 18.81 -2.40
N PHE A 132 -21.54 17.94 -2.31
CA PHE A 132 -20.11 18.31 -2.30
C PHE A 132 -19.42 18.29 -3.66
N ASN A 133 -20.20 18.17 -4.74
CA ASN A 133 -19.70 18.07 -6.11
C ASN A 133 -18.63 16.96 -6.25
N ILE A 134 -18.96 15.75 -5.79
CA ILE A 134 -18.14 14.55 -5.92
C ILE A 134 -18.85 13.60 -6.90
N CYS A 135 -18.14 13.21 -7.96
CA CYS A 135 -18.64 12.20 -8.90
C CYS A 135 -18.58 10.82 -8.24
N LEU A 136 -19.64 10.01 -8.35
CA LEU A 136 -19.67 8.62 -7.94
C LEU A 136 -19.74 7.74 -9.19
N VAL A 137 -18.80 6.80 -9.29
CA VAL A 137 -18.81 5.69 -10.24
C VAL A 137 -18.89 4.40 -9.44
N LEU A 138 -20.06 3.77 -9.40
CA LEU A 138 -20.27 2.49 -8.73
C LEU A 138 -20.52 1.39 -9.76
N SER A 139 -19.72 0.34 -9.68
CA SER A 139 -19.76 -0.84 -10.57
C SER A 139 -19.64 -2.13 -9.74
N SER A 140 -20.07 -3.28 -10.28
CA SER A 140 -20.05 -4.55 -9.54
C SER A 140 -19.79 -5.79 -10.41
N GLY A 141 -19.13 -6.78 -9.80
CA GLY A 141 -18.97 -8.17 -10.23
C GLY A 141 -18.29 -8.48 -11.58
N LYS A 142 -17.88 -9.74 -11.75
CA LYS A 142 -17.28 -10.25 -12.99
C LYS A 142 -18.37 -10.80 -13.92
N GLY A 143 -18.60 -10.17 -15.07
CA GLY A 143 -19.44 -10.71 -16.16
C GLY A 143 -20.86 -10.16 -16.31
N SER A 144 -21.30 -9.24 -15.45
CA SER A 144 -22.48 -8.41 -15.68
C SER A 144 -22.19 -6.99 -15.19
N GLU A 145 -22.22 -6.02 -16.09
CA GLU A 145 -21.90 -4.64 -15.76
C GLU A 145 -23.18 -3.90 -15.35
N THR A 146 -23.52 -3.91 -14.06
CA THR A 146 -24.52 -2.97 -13.53
C THR A 146 -23.82 -1.68 -13.10
N HIS A 147 -24.23 -0.56 -13.70
CA HIS A 147 -23.60 0.74 -13.49
C HIS A 147 -24.56 1.67 -12.75
N HIS A 148 -24.09 2.29 -11.67
CA HIS A 148 -24.75 3.45 -11.08
C HIS A 148 -23.75 4.60 -11.10
N HIS A 149 -24.05 5.66 -11.87
CA HIS A 149 -23.20 6.84 -11.92
C HIS A 149 -24.03 8.13 -11.96
N ASN A 150 -23.52 9.20 -11.35
CA ASN A 150 -24.06 10.56 -11.50
C ASN A 150 -23.30 11.38 -12.56
N MET A 151 -22.63 10.70 -13.50
CA MET A 151 -21.71 11.34 -14.45
C MET A 151 -22.35 12.44 -15.29
N LYS A 152 -23.60 12.25 -15.75
CA LYS A 152 -24.31 13.26 -16.53
C LYS A 152 -24.51 14.56 -15.75
N GLU A 153 -25.01 14.44 -14.52
CA GLU A 153 -25.23 15.57 -13.61
C GLU A 153 -23.90 16.23 -13.24
N TYR A 154 -22.83 15.44 -13.07
CA TYR A 154 -21.49 15.95 -12.78
C TYR A 154 -20.88 16.72 -13.97
N ILE A 155 -21.05 16.23 -15.20
CA ILE A 155 -20.63 16.91 -16.43
C ILE A 155 -21.38 18.25 -16.56
N GLU A 156 -22.69 18.28 -16.29
CA GLU A 156 -23.48 19.52 -16.32
C GLU A 156 -22.91 20.58 -15.36
N ILE A 157 -22.55 20.19 -14.12
CA ILE A 157 -21.91 21.09 -13.14
C ILE A 157 -20.56 21.62 -13.65
N ILE A 158 -19.75 20.75 -14.26
CA ILE A 158 -18.44 21.14 -14.83
C ILE A 158 -18.63 22.19 -15.93
N GLU A 159 -19.57 21.95 -16.85
CA GLU A 159 -19.81 22.85 -17.99
C GLU A 159 -20.38 24.20 -17.52
N GLU A 160 -21.25 24.22 -16.50
CA GLU A 160 -21.71 25.46 -15.87
C GLU A 160 -20.56 26.26 -15.25
N PHE A 161 -19.65 25.60 -14.53
CA PHE A 161 -18.47 26.27 -13.96
C PHE A 161 -17.58 26.86 -15.06
N LYS A 162 -17.24 26.08 -16.09
CA LYS A 162 -16.40 26.56 -17.21
C LYS A 162 -17.01 27.77 -17.90
N LYS A 163 -18.33 27.75 -18.13
CA LYS A 163 -19.09 28.87 -18.70
C LYS A 163 -19.05 30.10 -17.81
N LYS A 164 -19.19 29.94 -16.49
CA LYS A 164 -19.12 31.04 -15.52
C LYS A 164 -17.75 31.75 -15.54
N TYR A 165 -16.66 31.04 -15.82
CA TYR A 165 -15.30 31.57 -15.75
C TYR A 165 -14.58 31.72 -17.10
N ASN A 166 -15.27 31.60 -18.23
CA ASN A 166 -14.71 31.72 -19.60
C ASN A 166 -13.51 30.77 -19.86
N ILE A 167 -13.54 29.55 -19.32
CA ILE A 167 -12.48 28.56 -19.51
C ILE A 167 -12.77 27.76 -20.79
N SER A 168 -11.88 27.81 -21.78
CA SER A 168 -11.99 27.07 -23.04
C SER A 168 -11.17 25.78 -22.99
N THR A 169 -11.77 24.63 -23.30
CA THR A 169 -11.06 23.36 -23.48
C THR A 169 -11.50 22.64 -24.75
N LYS A 170 -10.53 22.07 -25.47
CA LYS A 170 -10.73 21.11 -26.57
C LYS A 170 -10.78 19.70 -25.96
N GLU A 171 -11.96 19.16 -25.69
CA GLU A 171 -12.21 17.70 -25.65
C GLU A 171 -13.70 17.45 -25.40
N GLU A 172 -14.34 16.77 -26.35
CA GLU A 172 -15.72 16.29 -26.20
C GLU A 172 -15.69 14.96 -25.45
N VAL A 173 -16.33 14.92 -24.28
CA VAL A 173 -16.59 13.66 -23.56
C VAL A 173 -17.87 13.06 -24.11
N THR A 174 -17.76 11.97 -24.87
CA THR A 174 -18.92 11.23 -25.38
C THR A 174 -19.46 10.27 -24.33
N THR A 175 -20.71 10.46 -23.90
CA THR A 175 -21.45 9.50 -23.08
C THR A 175 -22.13 8.46 -23.98
N LYS A 176 -21.94 7.17 -23.70
CA LYS A 176 -22.81 6.10 -24.21
C LYS A 176 -23.75 5.69 -23.10
N ASP A 177 -25.06 5.87 -23.31
CA ASP A 177 -26.08 5.27 -22.47
C ASP A 177 -26.12 3.76 -22.78
N GLU A 178 -25.94 2.90 -21.77
CA GLU A 178 -26.15 1.46 -21.91
C GLU A 178 -27.27 0.99 -20.98
N GLU A 179 -28.20 0.23 -21.56
CA GLU A 179 -29.39 -0.34 -20.89
C GLU A 179 -29.03 -1.36 -19.81
N GLU A 180 -29.85 -1.39 -18.75
CA GLU A 180 -29.82 -2.40 -17.69
C GLU A 180 -29.86 -3.82 -18.26
N LYS A 181 -28.86 -4.64 -17.92
CA LYS A 181 -28.83 -6.07 -18.24
C LYS A 181 -29.00 -6.95 -17.01
N GLU A 182 -29.63 -8.08 -17.28
CA GLU A 182 -30.13 -9.12 -16.40
C GLU A 182 -29.10 -9.60 -15.35
N ILE A 183 -29.59 -9.90 -14.14
CA ILE A 183 -28.81 -10.33 -12.97
C ILE A 183 -28.18 -11.71 -13.25
N VAL A 184 -26.91 -11.70 -13.65
CA VAL A 184 -26.06 -12.89 -13.65
C VAL A 184 -25.46 -13.02 -12.24
N THR A 185 -25.32 -14.26 -11.75
CA THR A 185 -24.63 -14.52 -10.47
C THR A 185 -23.23 -13.92 -10.48
N LEU A 186 -23.04 -12.81 -9.75
CA LEU A 186 -21.77 -12.09 -9.68
C LEU A 186 -20.70 -12.98 -9.02
N LEU A 187 -19.57 -13.16 -9.71
CA LEU A 187 -18.41 -13.86 -9.16
C LEU A 187 -17.37 -12.84 -8.72
N SER A 188 -16.80 -13.06 -7.53
CA SER A 188 -15.68 -12.26 -7.00
C SER A 188 -14.41 -12.54 -7.81
N GLY A 189 -13.78 -11.48 -8.31
CA GLY A 189 -12.49 -11.50 -9.01
C GLY A 189 -11.27 -11.33 -8.11
N GLY A 190 -11.48 -10.94 -6.85
CA GLY A 190 -10.44 -10.67 -5.87
C GLY A 190 -9.92 -9.23 -5.94
N VAL A 191 -9.08 -8.86 -4.97
CA VAL A 191 -8.67 -7.46 -4.75
C VAL A 191 -7.94 -6.83 -5.94
N GLY A 192 -7.06 -7.58 -6.63
CA GLY A 192 -6.35 -7.08 -7.81
C GLY A 192 -7.30 -6.79 -8.97
N TYR A 193 -8.29 -7.66 -9.19
CA TYR A 193 -9.32 -7.46 -10.22
C TYR A 193 -10.18 -6.24 -9.87
N ALA A 194 -10.71 -6.19 -8.64
CA ALA A 194 -11.52 -5.07 -8.18
C ALA A 194 -10.79 -3.73 -8.35
N ARG A 195 -9.49 -3.70 -8.06
CA ARG A 195 -8.66 -2.50 -8.21
C ARG A 195 -8.47 -2.09 -9.65
N ASN A 196 -8.18 -3.05 -10.54
CA ASN A 196 -8.10 -2.80 -11.97
C ASN A 196 -9.42 -2.23 -12.48
N GLN A 197 -10.56 -2.77 -12.05
CA GLN A 197 -11.86 -2.30 -12.46
C GLN A 197 -12.19 -0.88 -11.93
N ALA A 198 -11.95 -0.61 -10.64
CA ALA A 198 -12.12 0.73 -10.08
C ALA A 198 -11.26 1.77 -10.81
N ILE A 199 -10.00 1.44 -11.10
CA ILE A 199 -9.13 2.33 -11.88
C ILE A 199 -9.62 2.48 -13.32
N LYS A 200 -10.03 1.40 -13.97
CA LYS A 200 -10.50 1.38 -15.37
C LYS A 200 -11.75 2.25 -15.56
N TYR A 201 -12.70 2.22 -14.62
CA TYR A 201 -13.93 3.02 -14.70
C TYR A 201 -13.77 4.45 -14.18
N SER A 202 -12.61 4.79 -13.62
CA SER A 202 -12.33 6.15 -13.15
C SER A 202 -11.75 7.06 -14.23
N HIS A 203 -11.94 8.37 -14.11
CA HIS A 203 -11.57 9.37 -15.12
C HIS A 203 -10.50 10.36 -14.67
N GLY A 204 -10.19 10.43 -13.38
CA GLY A 204 -9.25 11.39 -12.83
C GLY A 204 -7.83 11.21 -13.35
N GLU A 205 -7.12 12.31 -13.57
CA GLU A 205 -5.71 12.32 -13.98
C GLU A 205 -4.81 11.75 -12.89
N TYR A 206 -5.21 11.90 -11.63
CA TYR A 206 -4.53 11.34 -10.47
C TYR A 206 -5.38 10.27 -9.81
N LEU A 207 -4.72 9.21 -9.34
CA LEU A 207 -5.31 8.08 -8.66
C LEU A 207 -4.93 8.13 -7.19
N CYS A 208 -5.93 8.15 -6.31
CA CYS A 208 -5.80 8.01 -4.87
C CYS A 208 -6.32 6.63 -4.48
N ILE A 209 -5.43 5.74 -4.04
CA ILE A 209 -5.82 4.39 -3.62
C ILE A 209 -6.38 4.43 -2.21
N LEU A 210 -7.51 3.77 -1.98
CA LEU A 210 -8.15 3.68 -0.66
C LEU A 210 -8.87 2.34 -0.52
N ASP A 211 -8.65 1.63 0.58
CA ASP A 211 -9.43 0.43 0.91
C ASP A 211 -10.75 0.82 1.60
N ALA A 212 -11.81 0.02 1.41
CA ALA A 212 -13.17 0.34 1.87
C ALA A 212 -13.38 0.31 3.40
N ASP A 213 -12.34 -0.05 4.15
CA ASP A 213 -12.29 -0.14 5.61
C ASP A 213 -11.30 0.86 6.28
N ASP A 214 -10.57 1.62 5.46
CA ASP A 214 -9.60 2.63 5.88
C ASP A 214 -10.21 4.05 5.92
N VAL A 215 -9.55 4.97 6.63
CA VAL A 215 -10.02 6.36 6.82
C VAL A 215 -8.89 7.34 6.50
N MET A 216 -9.14 8.35 5.67
CA MET A 216 -8.14 9.35 5.30
C MET A 216 -8.14 10.55 6.25
N PHE A 217 -6.97 11.15 6.46
CA PHE A 217 -6.90 12.51 6.99
C PHE A 217 -7.27 13.51 5.89
N ARG A 218 -7.80 14.68 6.29
CA ARG A 218 -8.38 15.66 5.36
C ARG A 218 -7.35 16.34 4.44
N GLU A 219 -6.09 16.38 4.84
CA GLU A 219 -4.99 16.96 4.05
C GLU A 219 -4.40 15.96 3.05
N ARG A 220 -4.87 14.70 3.03
CA ARG A 220 -4.23 13.62 2.26
C ARG A 220 -4.13 13.95 0.77
N VAL A 221 -5.26 14.22 0.12
CA VAL A 221 -5.28 14.41 -1.34
C VAL A 221 -4.46 15.63 -1.75
N GLU A 222 -4.64 16.75 -1.07
CA GLU A 222 -3.89 17.98 -1.35
C GLU A 222 -2.37 17.75 -1.19
N SER A 223 -1.95 17.20 -0.04
CA SER A 223 -0.52 17.00 0.25
C SER A 223 0.14 16.01 -0.71
N GLN A 224 -0.57 14.94 -1.08
CA GLN A 224 -0.06 13.95 -2.02
C GLN A 224 -0.04 14.47 -3.47
N TYR A 225 -1.05 15.24 -3.88
CA TYR A 225 -1.06 15.91 -5.17
C TYR A 225 0.12 16.87 -5.33
N GLN A 226 0.38 17.70 -4.31
CA GLN A 226 1.48 18.67 -4.33
C GLN A 226 2.85 18.02 -4.49
N GLU A 227 3.07 16.81 -3.95
CA GLU A 227 4.30 16.07 -4.17
C GLU A 227 4.29 15.34 -5.52
N CYS A 228 3.17 14.74 -5.90
CA CYS A 228 3.06 13.96 -7.13
C CYS A 228 3.22 14.82 -8.40
N LYS A 229 2.74 16.07 -8.40
CA LYS A 229 2.89 16.97 -9.56
C LYS A 229 4.34 17.36 -9.85
N LYS A 230 5.26 17.15 -8.90
CA LYS A 230 6.70 17.41 -9.08
C LYS A 230 7.37 16.32 -9.94
N ASP A 231 6.81 15.11 -9.94
CA ASP A 231 7.31 13.96 -10.69
C ASP A 231 6.19 12.95 -10.94
N LEU A 232 5.68 12.91 -12.18
CA LEU A 232 4.55 12.06 -12.56
C LEU A 232 4.90 10.56 -12.59
N ASP A 233 6.19 10.21 -12.58
CA ASP A 233 6.70 8.83 -12.49
C ASP A 233 6.97 8.42 -11.02
N CYS A 234 6.29 9.05 -10.05
CA CYS A 234 6.44 8.76 -8.63
C CYS A 234 5.17 8.14 -8.01
N ILE A 235 5.36 7.09 -7.19
CA ILE A 235 4.35 6.70 -6.21
C ILE A 235 4.57 7.57 -4.97
N VAL A 236 3.57 8.37 -4.62
CA VAL A 236 3.57 9.18 -3.41
C VAL A 236 2.77 8.45 -2.33
N GLY A 237 3.41 8.18 -1.21
CA GLY A 237 2.82 7.60 -0.01
C GLY A 237 2.58 8.63 1.09
N SER A 238 2.31 8.11 2.28
CA SER A 238 2.27 8.90 3.50
C SER A 238 2.67 8.04 4.71
N ASN A 239 2.89 8.70 5.84
CA ASN A 239 2.85 7.99 7.10
C ASN A 239 1.40 7.57 7.42
N PHE A 240 1.25 6.57 8.28
CA PHE A 240 -0.07 6.05 8.66
C PHE A 240 -0.08 5.62 10.12
N ILE A 241 -1.29 5.57 10.69
CA ILE A 241 -1.54 4.96 11.99
C ILE A 241 -2.42 3.71 11.81
N ARG A 242 -2.45 2.83 12.80
CA ARG A 242 -3.26 1.60 12.75
C ARG A 242 -4.30 1.60 13.86
N ILE A 243 -5.46 1.06 13.54
CA ILE A 243 -6.49 0.70 14.52
C ILE A 243 -6.75 -0.82 14.50
N PRO A 244 -6.83 -1.50 15.65
CA PRO A 244 -6.54 -0.96 16.99
C PRO A 244 -5.06 -0.59 17.15
N GLU A 245 -4.78 0.37 18.03
CA GLU A 245 -3.43 0.84 18.32
C GLU A 245 -2.51 -0.34 18.73
N GLY A 246 -1.23 -0.27 18.36
CA GLY A 246 -0.25 -1.32 18.64
C GLY A 246 -0.26 -2.50 17.66
N SER A 247 -1.29 -2.63 16.81
CA SER A 247 -1.31 -3.63 15.73
C SER A 247 -0.09 -3.46 14.81
N SER A 248 0.76 -4.48 14.70
CA SER A 248 1.97 -4.44 13.86
C SER A 248 2.87 -3.20 14.07
N ALA A 249 2.96 -2.68 15.31
CA ALA A 249 3.62 -1.41 15.65
C ALA A 249 5.03 -1.27 15.03
N ARG A 250 5.86 -2.32 15.12
CA ARG A 250 7.22 -2.31 14.55
C ARG A 250 7.26 -2.06 13.04
N TYR A 251 6.28 -2.61 12.31
CA TYR A 251 6.18 -2.42 10.86
C TYR A 251 5.73 -0.98 10.54
N THR A 252 4.74 -0.48 11.28
CA THR A 252 4.28 0.92 11.18
C THR A 252 5.41 1.90 11.47
N ASP A 253 6.13 1.71 12.57
CA ASP A 253 7.25 2.55 12.98
C ASP A 253 8.38 2.55 11.95
N TRP A 254 8.72 1.36 11.42
CA TRP A 254 9.70 1.21 10.37
C TRP A 254 9.29 2.00 9.13
N CYS A 255 8.09 1.74 8.58
CA CYS A 255 7.57 2.46 7.42
C CYS A 255 7.59 3.97 7.66
N ASN A 256 7.11 4.44 8.81
CA ASN A 256 6.94 5.86 9.10
C ASN A 256 8.28 6.61 9.25
N ARG A 257 9.35 5.95 9.71
CA ARG A 257 10.69 6.56 9.86
C ARG A 257 11.53 6.62 8.58
N LEU A 258 11.15 5.93 7.51
CA LEU A 258 11.93 5.93 6.27
C LEU A 258 12.00 7.33 5.65
N SER A 259 13.23 7.75 5.33
CA SER A 259 13.53 8.86 4.40
C SER A 259 13.27 8.46 2.95
N ASP A 260 13.20 9.44 2.05
CA ASP A 260 12.94 9.21 0.62
C ASP A 260 13.98 8.24 -0.02
N GLU A 261 15.25 8.32 0.40
CA GLU A 261 16.29 7.39 -0.07
C GLU A 261 16.08 5.97 0.48
N GLN A 262 15.75 5.84 1.76
CA GLN A 262 15.53 4.55 2.41
C GLN A 262 14.29 3.82 1.89
N LEU A 263 13.30 4.54 1.34
CA LEU A 263 12.17 3.92 0.65
C LEU A 263 12.63 2.99 -0.47
N PHE A 264 13.67 3.40 -1.21
CA PHE A 264 14.28 2.58 -2.25
C PHE A 264 15.24 1.53 -1.66
N LEU A 265 16.12 1.92 -0.73
CA LEU A 265 17.12 0.99 -0.18
C LEU A 265 16.47 -0.21 0.53
N HIS A 266 15.33 -0.02 1.20
CA HIS A 266 14.66 -1.08 1.93
C HIS A 266 13.59 -1.85 1.12
N GLN A 267 13.51 -1.65 -0.20
CA GLN A 267 12.50 -2.28 -1.08
C GLN A 267 12.45 -3.82 -1.04
N TYR A 268 13.53 -4.48 -0.61
CA TYR A 268 13.60 -5.94 -0.50
C TYR A 268 13.25 -6.45 0.88
N ARG A 269 13.01 -5.57 1.86
CA ARG A 269 12.51 -5.95 3.18
C ARG A 269 11.03 -6.25 3.08
N GLU A 270 10.22 -5.27 2.74
CA GLU A 270 8.79 -5.38 2.40
C GLU A 270 8.42 -4.16 1.54
N VAL A 271 7.14 -3.98 1.22
CA VAL A 271 6.66 -2.73 0.61
C VAL A 271 6.93 -1.56 1.59
N SER A 272 7.76 -0.61 1.16
CA SER A 272 8.25 0.51 1.99
C SER A 272 7.26 1.67 2.13
N ILE A 273 6.29 1.75 1.22
CA ILE A 273 5.10 2.59 1.29
C ILE A 273 3.88 1.69 1.18
N ILE A 274 3.04 1.59 2.22
CA ILE A 274 1.88 0.68 2.16
C ILE A 274 0.89 1.12 1.08
N GLN A 275 0.32 0.14 0.37
CA GLN A 275 -0.52 0.37 -0.80
C GLN A 275 -1.76 1.25 -0.57
N PRO A 276 -2.47 1.16 0.58
CA PRO A 276 -3.60 2.05 0.85
C PRO A 276 -3.24 3.53 0.96
N THR A 277 -1.94 3.86 1.08
CA THR A 277 -1.47 5.25 1.05
C THR A 277 -1.07 5.73 -0.34
N TRP A 278 -1.09 4.88 -1.38
CA TRP A 278 -0.55 5.26 -2.69
C TRP A 278 -1.39 6.33 -3.37
N PHE A 279 -0.70 7.31 -3.91
CA PHE A 279 -1.21 8.35 -4.77
C PHE A 279 -0.25 8.52 -5.94
N TYR A 280 -0.77 8.52 -7.17
CA TYR A 280 0.07 8.65 -8.37
C TYR A 280 -0.71 9.16 -9.57
N HIS A 281 -0.01 9.69 -10.57
CA HIS A 281 -0.60 10.07 -11.84
C HIS A 281 -1.04 8.83 -12.64
N ARG A 282 -2.16 8.89 -13.36
CA ARG A 282 -2.73 7.76 -14.11
C ARG A 282 -1.76 7.18 -15.14
N THR A 283 -0.91 8.00 -15.75
CA THR A 283 0.12 7.50 -16.70
C THR A 283 1.07 6.50 -16.06
N LEU A 284 1.33 6.60 -14.75
CA LEU A 284 2.13 5.62 -14.01
C LEU A 284 1.45 4.25 -14.04
N PHE A 285 0.15 4.18 -13.79
CA PHE A 285 -0.60 2.92 -13.88
C PHE A 285 -0.56 2.34 -15.30
N LEU A 286 -0.81 3.17 -16.32
CA LEU A 286 -0.79 2.75 -17.73
C LEU A 286 0.58 2.24 -18.15
N LYS A 287 1.65 2.96 -17.75
CA LYS A 287 3.03 2.57 -18.00
C LYS A 287 3.41 1.33 -17.21
N ASN A 288 3.01 1.23 -15.94
CA ASN A 288 3.38 0.11 -15.07
C ASN A 288 2.67 -1.17 -15.51
N GLY A 289 1.40 -1.06 -15.92
CA GLY A 289 0.44 -2.11 -16.25
C GLY A 289 -0.41 -2.50 -15.05
N GLU A 290 -1.49 -3.24 -15.33
CA GLU A 290 -2.48 -3.67 -14.34
C GLU A 290 -1.90 -4.50 -13.17
N TYR A 291 -2.62 -4.50 -12.05
CA TYR A 291 -2.38 -5.44 -10.95
C TYR A 291 -2.59 -6.87 -11.45
N ILE A 292 -1.77 -7.80 -10.94
CA ILE A 292 -2.00 -9.21 -11.23
C ILE A 292 -3.30 -9.64 -10.53
N GLU A 293 -4.12 -10.41 -11.25
CA GLU A 293 -5.39 -10.93 -10.76
C GLU A 293 -5.24 -12.39 -10.34
N ALA A 294 -5.78 -12.76 -9.18
CA ALA A 294 -5.67 -14.12 -8.67
C ALA A 294 -6.40 -15.14 -9.56
N LEU A 295 -7.52 -14.77 -10.21
CA LEU A 295 -8.31 -15.69 -11.04
C LEU A 295 -7.65 -16.05 -12.38
N LYS A 296 -6.87 -15.15 -12.99
CA LYS A 296 -6.17 -15.43 -14.27
C LYS A 296 -5.13 -16.56 -14.14
N LEU A 297 -4.70 -16.91 -12.92
CA LEU A 297 -3.80 -18.04 -12.66
C LEU A 297 -4.51 -19.40 -12.74
N ASN A 298 -5.80 -19.48 -12.40
CA ASN A 298 -6.52 -20.77 -12.36
C ASN A 298 -6.96 -21.24 -13.76
N GLU A 299 -7.25 -20.32 -14.67
CA GLU A 299 -7.62 -20.66 -16.06
C GLU A 299 -6.42 -21.21 -16.85
N ASN A 300 -5.21 -20.66 -16.65
CA ASN A 300 -3.99 -21.09 -17.34
C ASN A 300 -3.43 -22.45 -16.87
N ILE A 301 -3.85 -22.97 -15.71
CA ILE A 301 -3.39 -24.28 -15.21
C ILE A 301 -4.12 -25.44 -15.91
N ASN A 302 -5.33 -25.21 -16.42
CA ASN A 302 -6.12 -26.27 -17.07
C ASN A 302 -5.72 -26.54 -18.53
N ASP A 303 -5.08 -25.59 -19.22
CA ASP A 303 -4.69 -25.77 -20.62
C ASP A 303 -3.38 -26.58 -20.82
N ASN A 304 -2.54 -26.69 -19.80
CA ASN A 304 -1.26 -27.42 -19.90
C ASN A 304 -1.37 -28.94 -19.71
N ASN A 305 -2.56 -29.48 -19.40
CA ASN A 305 -2.73 -30.92 -19.21
C ASN A 305 -3.22 -31.67 -20.46
N ASN A 306 -3.54 -31.00 -21.57
CA ASN A 306 -4.16 -31.67 -22.73
C ASN A 306 -3.50 -31.47 -24.11
N ASN A 307 -2.34 -30.83 -24.25
CA ASN A 307 -1.67 -30.75 -25.56
C ASN A 307 -0.14 -30.91 -25.49
N SER A 308 0.32 -32.08 -25.05
CA SER A 308 1.57 -32.65 -25.57
C SER A 308 1.27 -33.30 -26.92
N ASN A 309 1.40 -32.54 -28.01
CA ASN A 309 1.76 -32.98 -29.38
C ASN A 309 1.26 -31.99 -30.44
N ASN A 310 2.03 -30.91 -30.67
CA ASN A 310 2.32 -30.29 -31.98
C ASN A 310 2.84 -28.86 -31.78
N ILE A 311 4.15 -28.72 -31.67
CA ILE A 311 4.82 -27.42 -31.79
C ILE A 311 5.15 -27.23 -33.27
N ASN A 312 4.27 -26.51 -33.97
CA ASN A 312 4.67 -25.81 -35.19
C ASN A 312 5.10 -24.39 -34.80
N ASN A 313 6.35 -24.08 -35.12
CA ASN A 313 6.96 -22.76 -35.01
C ASN A 313 6.14 -21.74 -35.80
N ASN A 314 5.60 -20.74 -35.13
CA ASN A 314 5.43 -19.41 -35.69
C ASN A 314 5.74 -18.39 -34.60
N ASN A 315 6.87 -17.72 -34.79
CA ASN A 315 7.32 -16.57 -34.01
C ASN A 315 6.42 -15.38 -34.34
N ASN A 316 5.77 -14.79 -33.34
CA ASN A 316 5.55 -13.35 -33.15
C ASN A 316 4.47 -13.12 -32.06
N GLU A 317 4.89 -13.11 -30.79
CA GLU A 317 4.19 -12.40 -29.71
C GLU A 317 5.15 -12.30 -28.51
N THR A 318 5.92 -11.21 -28.47
CA THR A 318 6.87 -10.91 -27.41
C THR A 318 6.17 -10.15 -26.27
N ASP A 319 6.44 -10.61 -25.05
CA ASP A 319 6.41 -9.87 -23.76
C ASP A 319 5.22 -9.97 -22.78
N ASN A 320 4.15 -10.72 -23.04
CA ASN A 320 3.07 -10.89 -22.02
C ASN A 320 2.65 -12.32 -21.66
N LYS A 321 3.37 -13.36 -22.09
CA LYS A 321 3.09 -14.76 -21.72
C LYS A 321 4.36 -15.56 -21.38
N LYS A 322 5.04 -15.18 -20.31
CA LYS A 322 5.90 -16.12 -19.55
C LYS A 322 5.66 -15.95 -18.06
N PHE A 323 4.58 -16.57 -17.58
CA PHE A 323 4.56 -17.01 -16.19
C PHE A 323 5.63 -18.10 -16.08
N TYR A 324 6.78 -17.76 -15.51
CA TYR A 324 7.77 -18.76 -15.15
C TYR A 324 7.10 -19.69 -14.14
N ILE A 325 6.82 -20.92 -14.59
CA ILE A 325 6.67 -22.05 -13.69
C ILE A 325 7.86 -21.97 -12.74
N MET A 326 7.50 -21.83 -11.46
CA MET A 326 8.34 -21.88 -10.30
C MET A 326 9.61 -22.70 -10.57
N GLY A 327 10.78 -22.03 -10.55
CA GLY A 327 12.09 -22.58 -10.92
C GLY A 327 12.17 -24.10 -11.00
N SER A 328 12.19 -24.62 -12.22
CA SER A 328 12.57 -26.00 -12.49
C SER A 328 14.05 -26.14 -12.16
N ASN A 329 14.36 -26.47 -10.91
CA ASN A 329 15.69 -26.93 -10.50
C ASN A 329 15.88 -28.36 -11.06
N ASP A 330 16.08 -28.48 -12.36
CA ASP A 330 16.26 -29.77 -13.07
C ASP A 330 17.61 -30.44 -12.75
N ASN A 331 18.45 -29.85 -11.91
CA ASN A 331 19.76 -30.40 -11.53
C ASN A 331 19.77 -31.22 -10.24
N CYS A 332 18.62 -31.41 -9.57
CA CYS A 332 18.53 -32.31 -8.40
C CYS A 332 18.81 -33.80 -8.73
N LEU A 333 19.01 -34.13 -10.00
CA LEU A 333 19.29 -35.49 -10.50
C LEU A 333 20.77 -35.88 -10.56
N GLN A 334 21.72 -35.01 -10.19
CA GLN A 334 23.16 -35.27 -10.44
C GLN A 334 23.96 -35.95 -9.31
N TYR A 335 23.40 -36.26 -8.13
CA TYR A 335 24.20 -36.87 -7.04
C TYR A 335 23.47 -37.90 -6.17
N LYS A 336 23.81 -39.19 -6.32
CA LYS A 336 23.29 -40.35 -5.56
C LYS A 336 23.61 -40.29 -4.06
N HIS A 337 22.65 -39.83 -3.25
CA HIS A 337 22.63 -40.06 -1.79
C HIS A 337 21.70 -41.24 -1.45
N LYS A 338 22.03 -42.06 -0.43
CA LYS A 338 21.26 -43.28 -0.06
C LYS A 338 19.76 -43.07 0.18
N ASN A 339 19.35 -41.85 0.49
CA ASN A 339 17.95 -41.46 0.71
C ASN A 339 17.45 -40.38 -0.28
N GLN A 340 18.19 -40.11 -1.36
CA GLN A 340 17.90 -39.01 -2.29
C GLN A 340 16.51 -39.15 -2.91
N ASP A 341 16.11 -40.34 -3.34
CA ASP A 341 14.80 -40.55 -3.97
C ASP A 341 13.67 -40.24 -3.00
N LYS A 342 13.74 -40.76 -1.76
CA LYS A 342 12.78 -40.48 -0.68
C LYS A 342 12.70 -38.99 -0.32
N HIS A 343 13.77 -38.26 -0.57
CA HIS A 343 13.93 -36.84 -0.25
C HIS A 343 13.50 -35.91 -1.39
N ILE A 344 13.83 -36.26 -2.65
CA ILE A 344 13.28 -35.64 -3.86
C ILE A 344 11.77 -35.85 -3.88
N GLU A 345 11.31 -37.04 -3.50
CA GLU A 345 9.89 -37.35 -3.35
C GLU A 345 9.27 -36.46 -2.26
N LYS A 346 9.89 -36.30 -1.09
CA LYS A 346 9.42 -35.36 -0.04
C LYS A 346 9.45 -33.89 -0.49
N TYR A 347 10.44 -33.46 -1.28
CA TYR A 347 10.49 -32.10 -1.82
C TYR A 347 9.42 -31.90 -2.91
N LYS A 348 9.28 -32.84 -3.85
CA LYS A 348 8.21 -32.86 -4.85
C LYS A 348 6.85 -32.94 -4.19
N GLU A 349 6.69 -33.69 -3.10
CA GLU A 349 5.50 -33.70 -2.26
C GLU A 349 5.29 -32.38 -1.54
N SER A 350 6.35 -31.69 -1.07
CA SER A 350 6.22 -30.37 -0.46
C SER A 350 5.84 -29.29 -1.48
N GLN A 351 6.34 -29.40 -2.72
CA GLN A 351 5.98 -28.51 -3.82
C GLN A 351 4.60 -28.86 -4.36
N LYS A 352 4.27 -30.14 -4.53
CA LYS A 352 2.92 -30.60 -4.87
C LYS A 352 1.93 -30.28 -3.76
N LYS A 353 2.33 -30.30 -2.49
CA LYS A 353 1.52 -29.88 -1.35
C LYS A 353 1.40 -28.37 -1.32
N LEU A 354 2.43 -27.59 -1.62
CA LEU A 354 2.32 -26.14 -1.74
C LEU A 354 1.43 -25.75 -2.92
N ILE A 355 1.59 -26.39 -4.08
CA ILE A 355 0.75 -26.21 -5.26
C ILE A 355 -0.66 -26.70 -4.96
N LYS A 356 -0.82 -27.86 -4.35
CA LYS A 356 -2.13 -28.37 -3.91
C LYS A 356 -2.71 -27.47 -2.84
N ASP A 357 -1.96 -26.91 -1.91
CA ASP A 357 -2.45 -25.97 -0.89
C ASP A 357 -2.87 -24.68 -1.60
N ILE A 358 -2.08 -24.15 -2.54
CA ILE A 358 -2.44 -23.02 -3.41
C ILE A 358 -3.71 -23.34 -4.24
N SER A 359 -3.84 -24.53 -4.81
CA SER A 359 -4.93 -24.93 -5.70
C SER A 359 -6.18 -25.45 -4.98
N SER A 360 -6.04 -26.03 -3.78
CA SER A 360 -7.11 -26.61 -2.96
C SER A 360 -7.55 -25.72 -1.80
N SER A 361 -6.76 -24.70 -1.44
CA SER A 361 -7.24 -23.55 -0.66
C SER A 361 -7.95 -22.52 -1.54
N GLY A 362 -8.00 -22.73 -2.86
CA GLY A 362 -8.49 -21.76 -3.84
C GLY A 362 -7.77 -20.42 -3.72
N ALA A 363 -6.44 -20.41 -3.90
CA ALA A 363 -5.51 -19.27 -3.77
C ALA A 363 -6.21 -17.90 -3.62
N LYS A 364 -6.62 -17.55 -2.40
CA LYS A 364 -7.47 -16.36 -2.17
C LYS A 364 -6.69 -15.06 -2.27
N ALA A 365 -5.37 -15.09 -2.12
CA ALA A 365 -4.54 -13.90 -2.06
C ALA A 365 -3.18 -14.11 -2.75
N ILE A 366 -2.85 -13.21 -3.66
CA ILE A 366 -1.52 -13.01 -4.24
C ILE A 366 -0.98 -11.69 -3.71
N PRO A 367 0.34 -11.44 -3.68
CA PRO A 367 0.88 -10.15 -3.27
C PRO A 367 0.88 -9.17 -4.46
N GLU A 368 -0.30 -8.82 -4.97
CA GLU A 368 -0.42 -8.01 -6.19
C GLU A 368 0.20 -6.62 -6.03
N ASP A 369 0.12 -6.05 -4.83
CA ASP A 369 0.69 -4.77 -4.45
C ASP A 369 2.23 -4.82 -4.50
N LEU A 370 2.86 -5.81 -3.88
CA LEU A 370 4.31 -5.99 -3.89
C LEU A 370 4.83 -6.18 -5.33
N ILE A 371 4.08 -6.89 -6.17
CA ILE A 371 4.45 -7.09 -7.57
C ILE A 371 4.32 -5.79 -8.36
N PHE A 372 3.23 -5.04 -8.19
CA PHE A 372 3.04 -3.73 -8.83
C PHE A 372 4.14 -2.75 -8.40
N PHE A 373 4.44 -2.69 -7.10
CA PHE A 373 5.49 -1.88 -6.51
C PHE A 373 6.85 -2.16 -7.14
N ASN A 374 7.24 -3.43 -7.28
CA ASN A 374 8.53 -3.76 -7.83
C ASN A 374 8.60 -3.55 -9.36
N ARG A 375 7.51 -3.77 -10.11
CA ARG A 375 7.44 -3.43 -11.56
C ARG A 375 7.65 -1.93 -11.79
N HIS A 376 7.10 -1.11 -10.89
CA HIS A 376 7.30 0.34 -10.93
C HIS A 376 8.78 0.70 -10.80
N LEU A 377 9.47 0.09 -9.82
CA LEU A 377 10.89 0.31 -9.60
C LEU A 377 11.78 -0.23 -10.73
N ASP A 378 11.41 -1.33 -11.39
CA ASP A 378 12.13 -1.80 -12.59
C ASP A 378 12.11 -0.78 -13.73
N LYS A 379 11.03 0.00 -13.82
CA LYS A 379 10.82 1.02 -14.85
C LYS A 379 11.48 2.36 -14.48
N GLY A 380 12.31 2.38 -13.45
CA GLY A 380 12.99 3.58 -12.95
C GLY A 380 12.07 4.51 -12.15
N GLY A 381 10.89 4.00 -11.74
CA GLY A 381 9.93 4.76 -10.95
C GLY A 381 10.48 5.17 -9.58
N LYS A 382 10.01 6.31 -9.07
CA LYS A 382 10.45 6.86 -7.78
C LYS A 382 9.40 6.67 -6.69
N LEU A 383 9.85 6.79 -5.44
CA LEU A 383 9.03 6.71 -4.23
C LEU A 383 9.25 7.96 -3.40
N ARG A 384 8.18 8.54 -2.87
CA ARG A 384 8.21 9.72 -1.99
C ARG A 384 7.12 9.61 -0.95
N LYS A 385 7.24 10.37 0.15
CA LYS A 385 6.12 10.64 1.05
C LYS A 385 5.61 12.06 0.89
N ALA A 386 4.31 12.23 1.05
CA ALA A 386 3.71 13.54 1.19
C ALA A 386 4.25 14.27 2.42
N LYS A 387 4.36 15.59 2.27
CA LYS A 387 4.92 16.52 3.24
C LYS A 387 3.86 17.55 3.58
N ILE A 388 3.62 17.77 4.86
CA ILE A 388 2.74 18.83 5.34
C ILE A 388 3.60 20.00 5.80
N GLU A 389 3.31 21.18 5.27
CA GLU A 389 3.94 22.42 5.70
C GLU A 389 3.13 23.01 6.86
N SER A 390 3.75 23.10 8.04
CA SER A 390 3.19 23.80 9.18
C SER A 390 3.95 25.10 9.42
N ILE A 391 3.22 26.18 9.70
CA ILE A 391 3.81 27.47 10.07
C ILE A 391 3.76 27.58 11.59
N VAL A 392 4.92 27.62 12.23
CA VAL A 392 5.02 27.89 13.67
C VAL A 392 5.40 29.36 13.86
N ASN A 393 4.58 30.08 14.62
CA ASN A 393 4.91 31.43 15.07
C ASN A 393 5.78 31.32 16.32
N ILE A 394 7.07 31.66 16.23
CA ILE A 394 7.88 31.81 17.44
C ILE A 394 7.55 33.16 18.05
N SER A 395 6.92 33.15 19.22
CA SER A 395 6.88 34.30 20.11
C SER A 395 8.25 34.43 20.78
N SER A 396 8.83 35.64 20.71
CA SER A 396 10.12 35.97 21.31
C SER A 396 10.01 36.00 22.84
N ASN A 397 9.91 34.85 23.49
CA ASN A 397 10.02 34.70 24.94
C ASN A 397 10.45 33.27 25.29
N GLN A 398 11.73 32.96 25.09
CA GLN A 398 12.53 32.03 25.90
C GLN A 398 13.97 31.99 25.36
N GLU A 399 14.69 33.10 25.50
CA GLU A 399 16.16 33.05 25.53
C GLU A 399 16.58 32.80 26.97
N LYS A 400 16.90 31.53 27.27
CA LYS A 400 18.00 31.06 28.12
C LYS A 400 17.81 29.59 28.41
N GLU A 401 18.40 28.74 27.58
CA GLU A 401 19.35 27.73 28.06
C GLU A 401 20.17 27.20 26.87
N LYS A 402 21.48 27.29 27.02
CA LYS A 402 22.50 26.89 26.06
C LYS A 402 22.54 25.37 25.93
N THR A 403 22.72 24.84 24.73
CA THR A 403 23.95 24.11 24.34
C THR A 403 24.00 23.87 22.82
N GLU A 404 25.23 23.92 22.32
CA GLU A 404 25.70 23.96 20.93
C GLU A 404 25.51 22.62 20.19
N GLN A 405 25.17 22.68 18.90
CA GLN A 405 25.93 22.21 17.72
C GLN A 405 24.99 21.80 16.58
N ASP A 406 25.05 22.54 15.46
CA ASP A 406 25.26 22.04 14.09
C ASP A 406 24.67 22.95 13.00
N ASP A 407 25.43 23.01 11.90
CA ASP A 407 25.47 24.03 10.85
C ASP A 407 24.14 24.29 10.10
N ALA A 408 23.75 25.56 10.04
CA ALA A 408 22.82 26.09 9.04
C ALA A 408 23.50 27.24 8.27
N THR A 409 23.50 27.14 6.94
CA THR A 409 23.97 28.18 6.04
C THR A 409 23.01 29.37 6.05
N GLU A 410 23.47 30.50 6.60
CA GLU A 410 22.77 31.79 6.58
C GLU A 410 23.03 32.51 5.25
N ASN A 411 21.97 32.94 4.58
CA ASN A 411 22.00 34.09 3.67
C ASN A 411 21.25 35.21 4.38
N GLU A 412 21.96 36.25 4.78
CA GLU A 412 21.41 37.48 5.35
C GLU A 412 20.83 38.35 4.22
N ASP A 413 19.61 38.85 4.39
CA ASP A 413 19.32 40.28 4.18
C ASP A 413 17.90 40.66 4.67
N GLU A 414 17.85 41.90 5.17
CA GLU A 414 16.72 42.76 5.57
C GLU A 414 16.08 42.63 6.97
N GLN A 415 16.39 43.63 7.79
CA GLN A 415 15.71 44.04 9.02
C GLN A 415 14.23 44.34 8.79
N CYS A 416 13.36 43.65 9.54
CA CYS A 416 12.07 44.21 9.95
C CYS A 416 11.62 43.56 11.27
N ASN A 417 11.17 44.38 12.23
CA ASN A 417 10.48 43.93 13.43
C ASN A 417 9.26 43.08 13.02
N GLY A 418 9.33 41.77 13.18
CA GLY A 418 8.24 40.87 12.82
C GLY A 418 8.47 39.47 13.37
N ASN A 419 7.43 38.88 13.95
CA ASN A 419 7.41 37.48 14.40
C ASN A 419 8.03 36.58 13.31
N LYS A 420 9.17 35.94 13.61
CA LYS A 420 9.78 34.96 12.70
C LYS A 420 8.82 33.76 12.58
N LYS A 421 8.26 33.59 11.38
CA LYS A 421 7.48 32.42 11.00
C LYS A 421 8.44 31.33 10.51
N LEU A 422 8.57 30.24 11.27
CA LEU A 422 9.33 29.07 10.81
C LEU A 422 8.38 28.12 10.09
N LYS A 423 8.79 27.73 8.89
CA LYS A 423 8.10 26.75 8.07
C LYS A 423 8.69 25.38 8.39
N ILE A 424 7.95 24.54 9.10
CA ILE A 424 8.36 23.17 9.45
C ILE A 424 7.66 22.22 8.48
N ILE A 425 8.46 21.41 7.79
CA ILE A 425 7.96 20.36 6.91
C ILE A 425 7.99 19.03 7.66
N LYS A 426 6.82 18.44 7.91
CA LYS A 426 6.70 17.15 8.60
C LYS A 426 6.04 16.09 7.72
N ASN A 427 6.43 14.84 7.92
CA ASN A 427 5.76 13.67 7.37
C ASN A 427 4.70 13.22 8.38
N GLU A 428 3.53 13.86 8.38
CA GLU A 428 2.44 13.48 9.27
C GLU A 428 1.67 12.26 8.72
N PRO A 429 1.02 11.48 9.58
CA PRO A 429 0.10 10.45 9.14
C PRO A 429 -1.05 11.03 8.30
N LEU A 430 -1.31 10.45 7.12
CA LEU A 430 -2.42 10.85 6.24
C LEU A 430 -3.46 9.75 6.02
N LEU A 431 -3.25 8.59 6.62
CA LEU A 431 -4.18 7.46 6.59
C LEU A 431 -4.27 6.78 7.96
N VAL A 432 -5.49 6.38 8.32
CA VAL A 432 -5.75 5.38 9.34
C VAL A 432 -6.00 4.05 8.66
N TYR A 433 -5.09 3.11 8.87
CA TYR A 433 -5.20 1.74 8.41
C TYR A 433 -5.99 0.90 9.42
N ARG A 434 -7.06 0.24 8.97
CA ARG A 434 -7.84 -0.66 9.82
C ARG A 434 -7.32 -2.09 9.71
N TYR A 435 -6.89 -2.61 10.86
CA TYR A 435 -6.51 -4.00 11.00
C TYR A 435 -7.64 -4.82 11.62
N HIS A 436 -8.08 -5.86 10.91
CA HIS A 436 -8.97 -6.87 11.46
C HIS A 436 -8.63 -8.28 10.93
N GLU A 437 -9.14 -9.31 11.60
CA GLU A 437 -8.81 -10.72 11.30
C GLU A 437 -9.17 -11.15 9.87
N ASN A 438 -10.12 -10.47 9.22
CA ASN A 438 -10.53 -10.77 7.85
C ASN A 438 -9.65 -10.11 6.78
N ASN A 439 -8.59 -9.34 7.12
CA ASN A 439 -7.75 -8.67 6.12
C ASN A 439 -7.10 -9.69 5.19
N LEU A 440 -7.25 -9.51 3.88
CA LEU A 440 -6.73 -10.45 2.88
C LEU A 440 -5.19 -10.56 2.92
N SER A 441 -4.50 -9.48 3.27
CA SER A 441 -3.04 -9.43 3.43
C SER A 441 -2.52 -10.46 4.44
N SER A 442 -3.32 -10.81 5.46
CA SER A 442 -2.98 -11.84 6.45
C SER A 442 -3.01 -13.27 5.87
N GLN A 443 -3.72 -13.46 4.75
CA GLN A 443 -3.87 -14.75 4.08
C GLN A 443 -2.74 -15.03 3.06
N ILE A 444 -1.92 -14.03 2.74
CA ILE A 444 -0.79 -14.20 1.81
C ILE A 444 0.31 -15.01 2.50
N HIS A 445 0.66 -16.14 1.90
CA HIS A 445 1.66 -17.03 2.49
C HIS A 445 3.07 -16.40 2.47
N LYS A 446 3.75 -16.29 3.63
CA LYS A 446 5.10 -15.68 3.77
C LYS A 446 6.13 -16.20 2.76
N HIS A 447 6.03 -17.48 2.35
CA HIS A 447 6.91 -18.04 1.32
C HIS A 447 6.76 -17.34 -0.04
N MET A 448 5.53 -16.97 -0.43
CA MET A 448 5.26 -16.27 -1.68
C MET A 448 5.85 -14.86 -1.65
N LEU A 449 5.65 -14.11 -0.56
CA LEU A 449 6.26 -12.78 -0.37
C LEU A 449 7.79 -12.84 -0.46
N MET A 450 8.42 -13.82 0.20
CA MET A 450 9.88 -14.00 0.12
C MET A 450 10.33 -14.32 -1.29
N LYS A 451 9.62 -15.19 -2.01
CA LYS A 451 9.97 -15.59 -3.36
C LYS A 451 9.93 -14.41 -4.33
N VAL A 452 8.86 -13.62 -4.28
CA VAL A 452 8.71 -12.39 -5.09
C VAL A 452 9.88 -11.44 -4.80
N ARG A 453 10.16 -11.13 -3.53
CA ARG A 453 11.30 -10.27 -3.16
C ARG A 453 12.65 -10.80 -3.66
N ILE A 454 12.89 -12.11 -3.55
CA ILE A 454 14.12 -12.75 -4.03
C ILE A 454 14.27 -12.60 -5.53
N GLU A 455 13.22 -12.81 -6.30
CA GLU A 455 13.26 -12.67 -7.76
C GLU A 455 13.68 -11.26 -8.18
N TYR A 456 13.08 -10.24 -7.56
CA TYR A 456 13.44 -8.84 -7.82
C TYR A 456 14.86 -8.50 -7.34
N LEU A 457 15.32 -9.05 -6.21
CA LEU A 457 16.69 -8.88 -5.70
C LEU A 457 17.71 -9.56 -6.62
N GLU A 458 17.43 -10.78 -7.08
CA GLU A 458 18.29 -11.51 -8.01
C GLU A 458 18.46 -10.75 -9.30
N ARG A 459 17.36 -10.28 -9.89
CA ARG A 459 17.40 -9.59 -11.17
C ARG A 459 18.12 -8.25 -11.09
N ARG A 460 17.88 -7.44 -10.05
CA ARG A 460 18.39 -6.07 -9.98
C ARG A 460 19.74 -5.92 -9.29
N VAL A 461 20.06 -6.83 -8.36
CA VAL A 461 21.26 -6.77 -7.52
C VAL A 461 22.16 -7.98 -7.75
N LEU A 462 21.70 -9.19 -7.44
CA LEU A 462 22.60 -10.36 -7.39
C LEU A 462 23.10 -10.78 -8.78
N SER A 463 22.39 -10.45 -9.85
CA SER A 463 22.83 -10.66 -11.23
C SER A 463 24.15 -9.96 -11.53
N LYS A 464 24.37 -8.77 -10.94
CA LYS A 464 25.54 -7.91 -11.12
C LYS A 464 26.71 -8.32 -10.23
N TRP A 465 26.46 -9.02 -9.14
CA TRP A 465 27.50 -9.47 -8.23
C TRP A 465 28.11 -10.80 -8.70
N SER A 466 29.43 -10.94 -8.59
CA SER A 466 30.14 -12.20 -8.85
C SER A 466 30.05 -13.17 -7.68
N SER A 467 29.97 -12.63 -6.47
CA SER A 467 29.90 -13.37 -5.21
C SER A 467 29.29 -12.49 -4.11
N PHE A 468 28.73 -13.08 -3.06
CA PHE A 468 28.26 -12.33 -1.89
C PHE A 468 28.20 -13.19 -0.62
N THR A 469 28.16 -12.53 0.54
CA THR A 469 27.98 -13.15 1.86
C THR A 469 26.53 -12.97 2.35
N ILE A 470 25.95 -13.97 3.00
CA ILE A 470 24.62 -13.84 3.65
C ILE A 470 24.82 -13.60 5.15
N TRP A 471 24.37 -12.45 5.66
CA TRP A 471 24.35 -12.22 7.11
C TRP A 471 23.08 -12.82 7.71
N GLY A 472 23.26 -13.81 8.58
CA GLY A 472 22.21 -14.46 9.36
C GLY A 472 22.12 -15.95 9.05
N ALA A 473 22.84 -16.78 9.80
CA ALA A 473 22.82 -18.24 9.66
C ALA A 473 21.61 -18.90 10.37
N GLY A 474 20.54 -18.13 10.61
CA GLY A 474 19.29 -18.55 11.23
C GLY A 474 18.25 -19.07 10.25
N LYS A 475 16.99 -19.17 10.71
CA LYS A 475 15.86 -19.69 9.92
C LYS A 475 15.63 -18.89 8.63
N ASP A 476 15.57 -17.56 8.72
CA ASP A 476 15.24 -16.71 7.57
C ASP A 476 16.37 -16.67 6.53
N GLY A 477 17.64 -16.53 6.94
CA GLY A 477 18.77 -16.55 6.00
C GLY A 477 18.97 -17.92 5.32
N LYS A 478 18.77 -19.03 6.02
CA LYS A 478 18.77 -20.37 5.41
C LYS A 478 17.61 -20.57 4.43
N LYS A 479 16.44 -20.01 4.74
CA LYS A 479 15.29 -20.02 3.85
C LYS A 479 15.52 -19.15 2.61
N PHE A 480 16.10 -17.96 2.77
CA PHE A 480 16.54 -17.10 1.68
C PHE A 480 17.48 -17.87 0.73
N PHE A 481 18.55 -18.47 1.26
CA PHE A 481 19.48 -19.27 0.46
C PHE A 481 18.80 -20.40 -0.31
N THR A 482 17.85 -21.10 0.33
CA THR A 482 17.14 -22.22 -0.30
C THR A 482 16.30 -21.75 -1.49
N LEU A 483 15.74 -20.55 -1.41
CA LEU A 483 14.87 -19.96 -2.43
C LEU A 483 15.62 -19.26 -3.57
N LEU A 484 16.93 -19.00 -3.43
CA LEU A 484 17.76 -18.49 -4.51
C LEU A 484 17.75 -19.44 -5.72
N SER A 485 17.90 -18.88 -6.92
CA SER A 485 18.22 -19.65 -8.12
C SER A 485 19.58 -20.36 -7.98
N ASP A 486 19.79 -21.43 -8.74
CA ASP A 486 21.07 -22.14 -8.72
C ASP A 486 22.25 -21.26 -9.15
N SER A 487 22.03 -20.29 -10.05
CA SER A 487 23.08 -19.34 -10.46
C SER A 487 23.47 -18.42 -9.31
N SER A 488 22.51 -17.93 -8.51
CA SER A 488 22.80 -17.10 -7.34
C SER A 488 23.36 -17.91 -6.17
N LYS A 489 22.90 -19.16 -5.94
CA LYS A 489 23.46 -20.03 -4.90
C LYS A 489 24.96 -20.24 -5.05
N LYS A 490 25.45 -20.41 -6.29
CA LYS A 490 26.89 -20.54 -6.59
C LYS A 490 27.72 -19.32 -6.21
N LYS A 491 27.09 -18.14 -6.14
CA LYS A 491 27.74 -16.87 -5.78
C LYS A 491 27.88 -16.71 -4.27
N VAL A 492 27.18 -17.51 -3.46
CA VAL A 492 27.24 -17.41 -2.00
C VAL A 492 28.54 -18.01 -1.49
N THR A 493 29.39 -17.18 -0.89
CA THR A 493 30.72 -17.61 -0.40
C THR A 493 30.68 -18.04 1.06
N ALA A 494 29.85 -17.40 1.88
CA ALA A 494 29.69 -17.70 3.28
C ALA A 494 28.32 -17.25 3.80
N PHE A 495 27.90 -17.86 4.90
CA PHE A 495 27.04 -17.20 5.88
C PHE A 495 27.91 -16.51 6.92
N CYS A 496 27.46 -15.40 7.47
CA CYS A 496 28.05 -14.84 8.68
C CYS A 496 27.03 -14.68 9.81
N ASP A 497 27.51 -14.75 11.05
CA ASP A 497 26.70 -14.65 12.27
C ASP A 497 27.55 -14.13 13.45
N VAL A 498 26.90 -13.76 14.55
CA VAL A 498 27.55 -13.40 15.83
C VAL A 498 27.54 -14.57 16.82
N ASP A 499 26.67 -15.55 16.60
CA ASP A 499 26.52 -16.71 17.48
C ASP A 499 27.72 -17.65 17.36
N LYS A 500 28.54 -17.66 18.41
CA LYS A 500 29.75 -18.50 18.55
C LYS A 500 29.46 -19.99 18.36
N ASN A 501 28.25 -20.45 18.65
CA ASN A 501 27.89 -21.84 18.46
C ASN A 501 27.76 -22.20 16.98
N LYS A 502 27.39 -21.24 16.11
CA LYS A 502 27.25 -21.47 14.66
C LYS A 502 28.57 -21.29 13.91
N ILE A 503 29.43 -20.41 14.40
CA ILE A 503 30.70 -20.06 13.75
C ILE A 503 31.61 -21.29 13.67
N GLY A 504 32.27 -21.47 12.52
CA GLY A 504 33.12 -22.63 12.22
C GLY A 504 32.34 -23.85 11.70
N GLN A 505 31.01 -23.84 11.79
CA GLN A 505 30.18 -24.86 11.15
C GLN A 505 30.01 -24.60 9.64
N LYS A 506 29.39 -25.56 8.95
CA LYS A 506 28.94 -25.40 7.56
C LYS A 506 27.44 -25.62 7.48
N TYR A 507 26.74 -24.77 6.72
CA TYR A 507 25.37 -25.02 6.33
C TYR A 507 25.34 -25.91 5.09
N ASN A 508 24.84 -27.13 5.26
CA ASN A 508 24.56 -28.06 4.18
C ASN A 508 23.08 -27.91 3.82
N ALA A 509 22.78 -27.12 2.79
CA ALA A 509 21.41 -26.91 2.36
C ALA A 509 20.84 -28.22 1.81
N ALA A 510 19.73 -28.67 2.39
CA ALA A 510 19.07 -29.90 1.97
C ALA A 510 18.77 -29.86 0.46
N TYR A 511 19.01 -30.97 -0.22
CA TYR A 511 18.71 -31.15 -1.65
C TYR A 511 19.56 -30.28 -2.59
N THR A 512 20.70 -29.78 -2.13
CA THR A 512 21.69 -29.07 -2.96
C THR A 512 23.11 -29.57 -2.68
N PRO A 513 24.05 -29.47 -3.62
CA PRO A 513 25.45 -29.80 -3.38
C PRO A 513 26.20 -28.73 -2.57
N TYR A 514 25.52 -27.63 -2.20
CA TYR A 514 26.17 -26.49 -1.57
C TYR A 514 26.40 -26.73 -0.07
N SER A 515 27.67 -26.67 0.31
CA SER A 515 28.13 -26.64 1.70
C SER A 515 28.78 -25.27 1.95
N VAL A 516 28.06 -24.38 2.62
CA VAL A 516 28.46 -22.98 2.79
C VAL A 516 29.02 -22.77 4.21
N PRO A 517 30.25 -22.25 4.38
CA PRO A 517 30.82 -22.02 5.71
C PRO A 517 30.05 -20.93 6.47
N ILE A 518 30.00 -21.06 7.79
CA ILE A 518 29.48 -20.03 8.70
C ILE A 518 30.67 -19.39 9.42
N ILE A 519 30.90 -18.11 9.12
CA ILE A 519 32.02 -17.32 9.66
C ILE A 519 31.52 -16.26 10.64
N HIS A 520 32.43 -15.67 11.41
CA HIS A 520 32.09 -14.50 12.23
C HIS A 520 31.82 -13.28 11.32
N PHE A 521 30.89 -12.39 11.69
CA PHE A 521 30.52 -11.24 10.85
C PHE A 521 31.70 -10.34 10.47
N SER A 522 32.68 -10.16 11.36
CA SER A 522 33.89 -9.37 11.08
C SER A 522 34.78 -9.95 9.98
N GLN A 523 34.54 -11.19 9.56
CA GLN A 523 35.25 -11.87 8.48
C GLN A 523 34.45 -11.84 7.17
N ALA A 524 33.23 -11.28 7.18
CA ALA A 524 32.37 -11.22 6.00
C ALA A 524 33.03 -10.39 4.90
N LYS A 525 32.93 -10.88 3.66
CA LYS A 525 33.42 -10.16 2.49
C LYS A 525 32.25 -9.51 1.76
N PRO A 526 32.29 -8.18 1.49
CA PRO A 526 31.29 -7.52 0.68
C PRO A 526 31.28 -8.07 -0.75
N PRO A 527 30.12 -8.03 -1.42
CA PRO A 527 28.86 -7.48 -0.92
C PRO A 527 28.05 -8.45 -0.03
N LEU A 528 27.12 -7.92 0.77
CA LEU A 528 26.31 -8.67 1.74
C LEU A 528 24.80 -8.61 1.42
N VAL A 529 24.09 -9.73 1.66
CA VAL A 529 22.63 -9.72 1.83
C VAL A 529 22.31 -9.97 3.30
N ILE A 530 21.64 -9.02 3.93
CA ILE A 530 21.35 -9.04 5.35
C ILE A 530 19.96 -9.65 5.59
N CYS A 531 19.95 -10.85 6.17
CA CYS A 531 18.73 -11.58 6.56
C CYS A 531 18.44 -11.50 8.07
N VAL A 532 19.15 -10.64 8.80
CA VAL A 532 18.92 -10.34 10.22
C VAL A 532 17.91 -9.21 10.31
N ALA A 533 16.92 -9.36 11.21
CA ALA A 533 15.89 -8.34 11.41
C ALA A 533 16.46 -7.14 12.19
N LEU A 534 16.22 -5.94 11.65
CA LEU A 534 16.54 -4.66 12.30
C LEU A 534 15.72 -4.46 13.57
N ASP A 535 16.25 -3.65 14.50
CA ASP A 535 15.59 -3.22 15.74
C ASP A 535 15.20 -4.36 16.69
N ARG A 536 15.87 -5.52 16.61
CA ARG A 536 15.62 -6.68 17.50
C ARG A 536 16.67 -6.91 18.56
N SER A 537 17.80 -6.23 18.44
CA SER A 537 19.00 -6.47 19.24
C SER A 537 19.40 -5.26 20.08
N ASN A 538 18.46 -4.33 20.32
CA ASN A 538 18.72 -3.07 21.03
C ASN A 538 19.95 -2.30 20.48
N GLY A 539 20.11 -2.30 19.14
CA GLY A 539 21.20 -1.61 18.45
C GLY A 539 22.48 -2.43 18.25
N GLU A 540 22.61 -3.62 18.81
CA GLU A 540 23.85 -4.42 18.71
C GLU A 540 24.16 -4.83 17.26
N PHE A 541 23.16 -5.29 16.52
CA PHE A 541 23.29 -5.64 15.11
C PHE A 541 23.68 -4.42 14.27
N GLU A 542 23.02 -3.29 14.50
CA GLU A 542 23.26 -2.03 13.81
C GLU A 542 24.69 -1.52 14.08
N ASN A 543 25.17 -1.61 15.32
CA ASN A 543 26.55 -1.28 15.69
C ASN A 543 27.57 -2.20 14.99
N ASN A 544 27.29 -3.50 14.93
CA ASN A 544 28.13 -4.46 14.22
C ASN A 544 28.18 -4.17 12.72
N LEU A 545 27.05 -3.84 12.09
CA LEU A 545 26.98 -3.46 10.68
C LEU A 545 27.76 -2.16 10.42
N ASN A 546 27.57 -1.14 11.27
CA ASN A 546 28.29 0.12 11.18
C ASN A 546 29.81 -0.07 11.31
N SER A 547 30.27 -1.01 12.15
CA SER A 547 31.69 -1.32 12.31
C SER A 547 32.37 -1.86 11.04
N LEU A 548 31.60 -2.37 10.07
CA LEU A 548 32.12 -2.84 8.79
C LEU A 548 32.36 -1.69 7.78
N ASN A 549 31.87 -0.48 8.07
CA ASN A 549 31.99 0.71 7.20
C ASN A 549 31.55 0.46 5.74
N LEU A 550 30.47 -0.30 5.56
CA LEU A 550 29.93 -0.63 4.24
C LEU A 550 28.86 0.40 3.81
N LYS A 551 28.73 0.60 2.51
CA LYS A 551 27.67 1.45 1.93
C LYS A 551 26.43 0.65 1.55
N GLU A 552 25.27 1.03 2.09
CA GLU A 552 23.97 0.45 1.73
C GLU A 552 23.66 0.69 0.24
N GLY A 553 22.99 -0.27 -0.40
CA GLY A 553 22.58 -0.18 -1.80
C GLY A 553 23.69 -0.57 -2.79
N THR A 554 24.96 -0.55 -2.37
CA THR A 554 26.10 -0.97 -3.19
C THR A 554 26.82 -2.18 -2.62
N GLU A 555 27.16 -2.14 -1.33
CA GLU A 555 27.95 -3.18 -0.65
C GLU A 555 27.11 -4.06 0.25
N TYR A 556 25.91 -3.61 0.64
CA TYR A 556 24.93 -4.49 1.26
C TYR A 556 23.49 -4.09 0.96
N TRP A 557 22.59 -5.06 1.11
CA TRP A 557 21.14 -4.86 1.04
C TRP A 557 20.43 -5.58 2.19
N HIS A 558 19.45 -4.91 2.80
CA HIS A 558 18.55 -5.53 3.76
C HIS A 558 17.46 -6.35 3.06
N PHE A 559 17.22 -7.56 3.55
CA PHE A 559 16.17 -8.45 3.06
C PHE A 559 15.08 -8.78 4.10
N ASN A 560 15.36 -8.65 5.41
CA ASN A 560 14.45 -9.07 6.49
C ASN A 560 14.05 -7.93 7.44
#